data_AF-A0A7K2M6G0-F1
#
_entry.id   AF-A0A7K2M6G0-F1
#
_cell.length_a   1.000
_cell.length_b   1.000
_cell.length_c   1.000
_cell.angle_alpha   90.00
_cell.angle_beta   90.00
_cell.angle_gamma   90.00
#
_symmetry.space_group_name_H-M   'P 1'
#
loop_
_entity.id
_entity.type
_entity.pdbx_description
1 polymer ?
#
loop_
_entity_poly.entity_id
_entity_poly.type
_entity_poly.pdbx_seq_one_letter_code
_entity_poly.pdbx_strand_id
1 'polypeptide(L)'
;DAGEAVHRTVQLVADSVPRAIGVPAEQTVVITPGHGGAAGTRVLNAALKERLNPGPGRFGGFDPGDRIAYSPVPGRTLPGRVVTADAEGLHLSCSGVRVVVPRERVEASVRHGWALTAHQAVGGRWPAAVVVLPGDAAQALSRPWVYTAFSRAGRHLSVVHGVEQALPRAVAEVPARERTTRLPLLLAAQAAQAAQAAQSEERAEA
;
A
#
# COMPACT_ATOMS: atom_id res chain seq x y z
N ASP A 1 -9.38 19.07 -8.77
CA ASP A 1 -8.03 19.40 -9.27
C ASP A 1 -6.99 18.57 -8.52
N ALA A 2 -5.94 18.10 -9.20
CA ALA A 2 -4.93 17.20 -8.61
C ALA A 2 -3.98 17.93 -7.65
N GLY A 3 -3.65 19.19 -7.92
CA GLY A 3 -2.88 20.03 -6.99
C GLY A 3 -3.60 20.18 -5.65
N GLU A 4 -4.91 20.48 -5.71
CA GLU A 4 -5.77 20.54 -4.52
C GLU A 4 -5.81 19.19 -3.77
N ALA A 5 -5.87 18.06 -4.47
CA ALA A 5 -5.85 16.75 -3.82
C ALA A 5 -4.55 16.49 -3.04
N VAL A 6 -3.40 16.88 -3.61
CA VAL A 6 -2.10 16.79 -2.93
C VAL A 6 -2.08 17.72 -1.72
N HIS A 7 -2.49 18.99 -1.89
CA HIS A 7 -2.55 19.98 -0.81
C HIS A 7 -3.42 19.49 0.37
N ARG A 8 -4.63 19.02 0.09
CA ARG A 8 -5.55 18.46 1.09
C ARG A 8 -4.98 17.23 1.77
N THR A 9 -4.29 16.38 1.03
CA THR A 9 -3.65 15.19 1.60
C THR A 9 -2.58 15.57 2.61
N VAL A 10 -1.71 16.54 2.26
CA VAL A 10 -0.68 17.03 3.18
C VAL A 10 -1.32 17.65 4.43
N GLN A 11 -2.34 18.48 4.27
CA GLN A 11 -3.10 19.09 5.38
C GLN A 11 -3.77 18.03 6.28
N LEU A 12 -4.30 16.96 5.69
CA LEU A 12 -4.92 15.88 6.45
C LEU A 12 -3.90 15.14 7.30
N VAL A 13 -2.76 14.76 6.71
CA VAL A 13 -1.71 13.99 7.39
C VAL A 13 -1.00 14.82 8.45
N ALA A 14 -0.62 16.06 8.13
CA ALA A 14 0.21 16.88 9.00
C ALA A 14 -0.58 17.58 10.12
N ASP A 15 -1.84 17.95 9.86
CA ASP A 15 -2.57 18.86 10.75
C ASP A 15 -3.92 18.28 11.19
N SER A 16 -4.79 17.90 10.26
CA SER A 16 -6.20 17.57 10.58
C SER A 16 -6.35 16.26 11.35
N VAL A 17 -5.70 15.17 10.90
CA VAL A 17 -5.78 13.86 11.56
C VAL A 17 -5.14 13.89 12.96
N PRO A 18 -3.92 14.47 13.15
CA PRO A 18 -3.36 14.63 14.49
C PRO A 18 -4.27 15.42 15.42
N ARG A 19 -4.81 16.56 14.97
CA ARG A 19 -5.66 17.43 15.79
C ARG A 19 -7.02 16.82 16.12
N ALA A 20 -7.71 16.24 15.14
CA ALA A 20 -9.10 15.80 15.31
C ALA A 20 -9.23 14.36 15.83
N ILE A 21 -8.27 13.49 15.48
CA ILE A 21 -8.33 12.04 15.78
C ILE A 21 -7.28 11.63 16.83
N GLY A 22 -6.26 12.47 17.06
CA GLY A 22 -5.15 12.15 17.95
C GLY A 22 -4.25 11.04 17.40
N VAL A 23 -4.18 10.89 16.08
CA VAL A 23 -3.25 9.96 15.41
C VAL A 23 -2.07 10.77 14.86
N PRO A 24 -0.83 10.54 15.32
CA PRO A 24 0.34 11.23 14.81
C PRO A 24 0.58 11.00 13.31
N ALA A 25 1.27 11.93 12.64
CA ALA A 25 1.55 11.84 11.21
C ALA A 25 2.34 10.58 10.84
N GLU A 26 3.23 10.12 11.74
CA GLU A 26 4.05 8.92 11.57
C GLU A 26 3.19 7.64 11.54
N GLN A 27 2.00 7.69 12.14
CA GLN A 27 1.02 6.61 12.20
C GLN A 27 -0.10 6.75 11.15
N THR A 28 0.01 7.73 10.25
CA THR A 28 -0.93 7.94 9.16
C THR A 28 -0.30 7.50 7.84
N VAL A 29 -0.96 6.64 7.08
CA VAL A 29 -0.49 6.24 5.74
C VAL A 29 -1.31 6.92 4.65
N VAL A 30 -0.68 7.27 3.53
CA VAL A 30 -1.40 7.71 2.33
C VAL A 30 -1.45 6.55 1.33
N ILE A 31 -2.60 6.34 0.69
CA ILE A 31 -2.78 5.28 -0.30
C ILE A 31 -3.37 5.86 -1.59
N THR A 32 -2.76 5.54 -2.73
CA THR A 32 -3.21 5.98 -4.06
C THR A 32 -3.13 4.81 -5.05
N PRO A 33 -3.88 4.80 -6.18
CA PRO A 33 -3.87 3.66 -7.09
C PRO A 33 -2.52 3.35 -7.73
N GLY A 34 -1.69 4.36 -7.99
CA GLY A 34 -0.47 4.19 -8.79
C GLY A 34 0.66 5.15 -8.45
N HIS A 35 1.81 4.92 -9.08
CA HIS A 35 3.03 5.70 -8.84
C HIS A 35 3.08 7.03 -9.62
N GLY A 36 2.58 7.03 -10.86
CA GLY A 36 2.55 8.19 -11.75
C GLY A 36 1.26 9.01 -11.61
N GLY A 37 1.14 10.04 -12.45
CA GLY A 37 0.01 10.97 -12.43
C GLY A 37 0.18 12.08 -11.39
N ALA A 38 -0.72 13.08 -11.47
CA ALA A 38 -0.60 14.31 -10.69
C ALA A 38 -0.87 14.14 -9.18
N ALA A 39 -1.45 13.01 -8.76
CA ALA A 39 -1.57 12.61 -7.34
C ALA A 39 -1.14 11.14 -7.11
N GLY A 40 -0.15 10.68 -7.87
CA GLY A 40 0.48 9.37 -7.66
C GLY A 40 1.44 9.37 -6.47
N THR A 41 1.95 8.18 -6.10
CA THR A 41 2.85 8.07 -4.93
C THR A 41 4.09 8.95 -5.06
N ARG A 42 4.61 9.21 -6.28
CA ARG A 42 5.81 10.05 -6.44
C ARG A 42 5.55 11.49 -6.01
N VAL A 43 4.45 12.09 -6.49
CA VAL A 43 4.07 13.47 -6.16
C VAL A 43 3.69 13.59 -4.68
N LEU A 44 2.86 12.67 -4.19
CA LEU A 44 2.42 12.67 -2.79
C LEU A 44 3.59 12.50 -1.81
N ASN A 45 4.54 11.60 -2.10
CA ASN A 45 5.70 11.43 -1.23
C ASN A 45 6.63 12.65 -1.24
N ALA A 46 6.84 13.29 -2.40
CA ALA A 46 7.65 14.50 -2.46
C ALA A 46 7.05 15.61 -1.59
N ALA A 47 5.74 15.87 -1.72
CA ALA A 47 5.04 16.88 -0.94
C ALA A 47 5.00 16.54 0.57
N LEU A 48 4.81 15.27 0.92
CA LEU A 48 4.83 14.83 2.32
C LEU A 48 6.23 14.90 2.93
N LYS A 49 7.28 14.58 2.16
CA LYS A 49 8.68 14.76 2.61
C LYS A 49 8.95 16.22 2.92
N GLU A 50 8.65 17.11 1.98
CA GLU A 50 8.86 18.56 2.15
C GLU A 50 8.18 19.09 3.42
N ARG A 51 6.98 18.59 3.72
CA ARG A 51 6.22 19.02 4.91
C ARG A 51 6.66 18.37 6.21
N LEU A 52 7.01 17.08 6.20
CA LEU A 52 7.16 16.26 7.41
C LEU A 52 8.62 15.95 7.75
N ASN A 53 9.52 15.93 6.77
CA ASN A 53 10.95 15.71 6.97
C ASN A 53 11.78 16.45 5.90
N PRO A 54 11.77 17.80 5.91
CA PRO A 54 12.56 18.59 4.97
C PRO A 54 14.04 18.33 5.21
N GLY A 55 14.79 18.13 4.13
CA GLY A 55 16.20 17.82 4.22
C GLY A 55 16.88 17.91 2.86
N PRO A 56 18.22 17.93 2.85
CA PRO A 56 19.01 18.09 1.63
C PRO A 56 18.94 16.89 0.67
N GLY A 57 18.40 15.73 1.08
CA GLY A 57 18.28 14.56 0.23
C GLY A 57 19.63 14.00 -0.23
N ARG A 58 20.68 14.11 0.59
CA ARG A 58 22.09 13.85 0.20
C ARG A 58 22.34 12.43 -0.31
N PHE A 59 21.49 11.48 0.06
CA PHE A 59 21.60 10.10 -0.37
C PHE A 59 20.47 9.74 -1.33
N GLY A 60 20.58 10.16 -2.59
CA GLY A 60 19.58 9.83 -3.63
C GLY A 60 18.17 10.36 -3.32
N GLY A 61 18.08 11.50 -2.64
CA GLY A 61 16.82 12.09 -2.18
C GLY A 61 16.42 11.71 -0.76
N PHE A 62 17.14 10.83 -0.08
CA PHE A 62 16.83 10.40 1.28
C PHE A 62 17.61 11.17 2.36
N ASP A 63 16.94 11.37 3.49
CA ASP A 63 17.48 11.90 4.74
C ASP A 63 17.09 11.00 5.93
N PRO A 64 17.87 11.01 7.04
CA PRO A 64 17.48 10.32 8.27
C PRO A 64 16.06 10.67 8.72
N GLY A 65 15.29 9.67 9.15
CA GLY A 65 13.88 9.83 9.53
C GLY A 65 12.89 9.68 8.38
N ASP A 66 13.33 9.69 7.11
CA ASP A 66 12.44 9.50 5.97
C ASP A 66 11.71 8.17 6.05
N ARG A 67 10.40 8.20 5.81
CA ARG A 67 9.63 6.96 5.64
C ARG A 67 9.96 6.36 4.30
N ILE A 68 10.10 5.04 4.26
CA ILE A 68 10.46 4.30 3.05
C ILE A 68 9.50 3.16 2.75
N ALA A 69 9.49 2.77 1.49
CA ALA A 69 8.93 1.55 0.94
C ALA A 69 10.10 0.80 0.29
N TYR A 70 10.67 -0.17 1.01
CA TYR A 70 11.80 -0.97 0.55
C TYR A 70 11.34 -2.25 -0.12
N SER A 71 11.80 -2.51 -1.34
CA SER A 71 11.50 -3.71 -2.12
C SER A 71 12.76 -4.57 -2.27
N PRO A 72 13.04 -5.51 -1.34
CA PRO A 72 14.22 -6.38 -1.45
C PRO A 72 14.19 -7.26 -2.71
N VAL A 73 12.98 -7.64 -3.12
CA VAL A 73 12.66 -8.40 -4.33
C VAL A 73 11.39 -7.83 -4.97
N PRO A 74 11.14 -8.06 -6.27
CA PRO A 74 9.89 -7.66 -6.92
C PRO A 74 8.66 -8.23 -6.20
N GLY A 75 7.60 -7.43 -6.07
CA GLY A 75 6.33 -7.84 -5.46
C GLY A 75 6.32 -7.88 -3.93
N ARG A 76 7.44 -7.60 -3.25
CA ARG A 76 7.49 -7.51 -1.79
C ARG A 76 7.90 -6.12 -1.35
N THR A 77 7.03 -5.41 -0.64
CA THR A 77 7.34 -4.10 -0.06
C THR A 77 7.37 -4.16 1.46
N LEU A 78 8.41 -3.58 2.04
CA LEU A 78 8.63 -3.41 3.47
C LEU A 78 8.61 -1.93 3.82
N PRO A 79 7.56 -1.45 4.52
CA PRO A 79 7.57 -0.13 5.12
C PRO A 79 8.66 -0.03 6.21
N GLY A 80 9.24 1.15 6.34
CA GLY A 80 10.30 1.40 7.30
C GLY A 80 10.72 2.86 7.35
N ARG A 81 11.90 3.10 7.91
CA ARG A 81 12.51 4.43 7.95
C ARG A 81 13.99 4.39 7.62
N VAL A 82 14.52 5.50 7.12
CA VAL A 82 15.96 5.73 7.04
C VAL A 82 16.50 6.01 8.43
N VAL A 83 17.58 5.33 8.79
CA VAL A 83 18.32 5.54 10.05
C VAL A 83 19.49 6.49 9.79
N THR A 84 20.32 6.16 8.81
CA THR A 84 21.49 6.95 8.40
C THR A 84 21.92 6.54 6.99
N ALA A 85 22.94 7.21 6.46
CA ALA A 85 23.65 6.80 5.26
C ALA A 85 25.16 7.02 5.44
N ASP A 86 25.95 6.11 4.90
CA ASP A 86 27.42 6.17 4.92
C ASP A 86 28.01 5.57 3.63
N ALA A 87 29.29 5.19 3.67
CA ALA A 87 30.00 4.61 2.54
C ALA A 87 29.48 3.22 2.15
N GLU A 88 28.87 2.45 3.07
CA GLU A 88 28.31 1.13 2.78
C GLU A 88 26.94 1.22 2.10
N GLY A 89 26.19 2.29 2.39
CA GLY A 89 24.94 2.60 1.70
C GLY A 89 23.90 3.23 2.61
N LEU A 90 22.62 2.95 2.30
CA LEU A 90 21.48 3.45 3.06
C LEU A 90 21.12 2.47 4.17
N HIS A 91 21.16 2.93 5.41
CA HIS A 91 20.76 2.14 6.57
C HIS A 91 19.29 2.35 6.86
N LEU A 92 18.52 1.27 6.78
CA LEU A 92 17.08 1.26 6.98
C LEU A 92 16.70 0.52 8.27
N SER A 93 15.58 0.89 8.86
CA SER A 93 14.90 0.10 9.89
C SER A 93 13.52 -0.31 9.36
N CYS A 94 13.34 -1.60 9.11
CA CYS A 94 12.09 -2.19 8.63
C CYS A 94 11.57 -3.14 9.71
N SER A 95 10.42 -2.84 10.32
CA SER A 95 9.84 -3.63 11.42
C SER A 95 10.84 -3.93 12.56
N GLY A 96 11.68 -2.96 12.90
CA GLY A 96 12.73 -3.11 13.94
C GLY A 96 14.03 -3.80 13.47
N VAL A 97 14.03 -4.42 12.28
CA VAL A 97 15.22 -5.04 11.70
C VAL A 97 16.03 -4.00 10.93
N ARG A 98 17.35 -3.98 11.15
CA ARG A 98 18.27 -3.13 10.39
C ARG A 98 18.62 -3.79 9.06
N VAL A 99 18.58 -3.00 7.98
CA VAL A 99 18.92 -3.43 6.63
C VAL A 99 19.84 -2.38 6.00
N VAL A 100 20.93 -2.82 5.37
CA VAL A 100 21.80 -1.94 4.58
C VAL A 100 21.49 -2.17 3.11
N VAL A 101 21.17 -1.10 2.38
CA VAL A 101 20.97 -1.14 0.94
C VAL A 101 22.16 -0.46 0.26
N PRO A 102 22.96 -1.18 -0.54
CA PRO A 102 24.08 -0.60 -1.28
C PRO A 102 23.64 0.55 -2.17
N ARG A 103 24.51 1.55 -2.36
CA ARG A 103 24.20 2.80 -3.08
C ARG A 103 23.60 2.55 -4.46
N GLU A 104 24.18 1.64 -5.22
CA GLU A 104 23.77 1.24 -6.57
C GLU A 104 22.38 0.59 -6.62
N ARG A 105 21.89 0.04 -5.49
CA ARG A 105 20.57 -0.59 -5.39
C ARG A 105 19.47 0.33 -4.90
N VAL A 106 19.81 1.50 -4.37
CA VAL A 106 18.85 2.35 -3.66
C VAL A 106 17.77 2.87 -4.59
N GLU A 107 18.12 3.37 -5.77
CA GLU A 107 17.15 3.87 -6.76
C GLU A 107 16.17 2.77 -7.20
N ALA A 108 16.67 1.54 -7.36
CA ALA A 108 15.87 0.41 -7.84
C ALA A 108 14.96 -0.20 -6.75
N SER A 109 15.37 -0.14 -5.48
CA SER A 109 14.73 -0.90 -4.40
C SER A 109 14.15 -0.04 -3.27
N VAL A 110 14.42 1.26 -3.21
CA VAL A 110 13.91 2.13 -2.14
C VAL A 110 13.15 3.29 -2.74
N ARG A 111 11.95 3.53 -2.23
CA ARG A 111 11.16 4.74 -2.49
C ARG A 111 10.76 5.36 -1.16
N HIS A 112 10.40 6.64 -1.15
CA HIS A 112 9.70 7.23 -0.01
C HIS A 112 8.36 6.50 0.25
N GLY A 113 7.97 6.44 1.53
CA GLY A 113 6.91 5.56 2.03
C GLY A 113 5.88 6.24 2.93
N TRP A 114 5.67 7.55 2.78
CA TRP A 114 4.48 8.21 3.34
C TRP A 114 3.23 7.83 2.53
N ALA A 115 3.37 7.79 1.20
CA ALA A 115 2.35 7.34 0.25
C ALA A 115 2.73 6.01 -0.41
N LEU A 116 1.82 5.05 -0.39
CA LEU A 116 1.96 3.71 -0.95
C LEU A 116 0.89 3.45 -2.01
N THR A 117 1.12 2.50 -2.91
CA THR A 117 0.01 1.93 -3.67
C THR A 117 -0.81 0.98 -2.79
N ALA A 118 -2.08 0.74 -3.15
CA ALA A 118 -2.90 -0.24 -2.42
C ALA A 118 -2.23 -1.63 -2.37
N HIS A 119 -1.53 -2.02 -3.44
CA HIS A 119 -0.76 -3.26 -3.50
C HIS A 119 0.41 -3.28 -2.51
N GLN A 120 1.17 -2.18 -2.43
CA GLN A 120 2.25 -2.04 -1.45
C GLN A 120 1.78 -2.00 0.00
N ALA A 121 0.54 -1.57 0.24
CA ALA A 121 -0.07 -1.49 1.56
C ALA A 121 -0.70 -2.82 2.03
N VAL A 122 -0.75 -3.86 1.19
CA VAL A 122 -1.30 -5.18 1.54
C VAL A 122 -0.62 -5.74 2.79
N GLY A 123 -1.41 -6.31 3.68
CA GLY A 123 -0.95 -6.84 4.98
C GLY A 123 -0.65 -5.78 6.04
N GLY A 124 -0.43 -4.52 5.65
CA GLY A 124 -0.24 -3.41 6.58
C GLY A 124 -1.55 -2.93 7.21
N ARG A 125 -1.46 -2.38 8.42
CA ARG A 125 -2.55 -1.69 9.11
C ARG A 125 -2.00 -0.48 9.84
N TRP A 126 -2.68 0.65 9.74
CA TRP A 126 -2.28 1.91 10.35
C TRP A 126 -3.43 2.49 11.17
N PRO A 127 -3.15 3.18 12.28
CA PRO A 127 -4.20 3.90 13.03
C PRO A 127 -5.03 4.82 12.14
N ALA A 128 -4.41 5.57 11.22
CA ALA A 128 -5.14 6.34 10.22
C ALA A 128 -4.64 6.07 8.79
N ALA A 129 -5.55 6.16 7.82
CA ALA A 129 -5.21 6.19 6.40
C ALA A 129 -5.90 7.35 5.68
N VAL A 130 -5.20 7.94 4.72
CA VAL A 130 -5.75 8.90 3.76
C VAL A 130 -5.71 8.27 2.38
N VAL A 131 -6.86 7.96 1.80
CA VAL A 131 -6.94 7.39 0.45
C VAL A 131 -7.18 8.52 -0.56
N VAL A 132 -6.31 8.62 -1.55
CA VAL A 132 -6.32 9.67 -2.58
C VAL A 132 -6.69 9.06 -3.92
N LEU A 133 -7.81 9.52 -4.49
CA LEU A 133 -8.35 9.06 -5.77
C LEU A 133 -8.43 10.25 -6.73
N PRO A 134 -7.37 10.51 -7.53
CA PRO A 134 -7.42 11.56 -8.54
C PRO A 134 -8.48 11.26 -9.60
N GLY A 135 -8.94 12.27 -10.35
CA GLY A 135 -10.04 12.11 -11.32
C GLY A 135 -9.77 11.06 -12.41
N ASP A 136 -8.51 10.87 -12.79
CA ASP A 136 -8.06 9.85 -13.75
C ASP A 136 -7.98 8.43 -13.15
N ALA A 137 -8.19 8.27 -11.84
CA ALA A 137 -8.15 6.96 -11.18
C ALA A 137 -9.38 6.09 -11.44
N ALA A 138 -10.47 6.64 -11.99
CA ALA A 138 -11.76 5.95 -12.10
C ALA A 138 -11.65 4.54 -12.71
N GLN A 139 -10.82 4.37 -13.75
CA GLN A 139 -10.63 3.08 -14.43
C GLN A 139 -9.83 2.04 -13.61
N ALA A 140 -9.04 2.50 -12.63
CA ALA A 140 -8.26 1.63 -11.76
C ALA A 140 -9.09 1.11 -10.56
N LEU A 141 -10.30 1.64 -10.35
CA LEU A 141 -11.12 1.29 -9.19
C LEU A 141 -11.90 0.00 -9.42
N SER A 142 -11.93 -0.83 -8.39
CA SER A 142 -12.75 -2.03 -8.29
C SER A 142 -13.08 -2.28 -6.82
N ARG A 143 -14.12 -3.07 -6.54
CA ARG A 143 -14.49 -3.44 -5.17
C ARG A 143 -13.31 -4.04 -4.39
N PRO A 144 -12.50 -4.97 -4.94
CA PRO A 144 -11.33 -5.49 -4.23
C PRO A 144 -10.24 -4.44 -3.98
N TRP A 145 -10.04 -3.51 -4.90
CA TRP A 145 -9.07 -2.42 -4.71
C TRP A 145 -9.50 -1.51 -3.56
N VAL A 146 -10.78 -1.09 -3.56
CA VAL A 146 -11.36 -0.25 -2.49
C VAL A 146 -11.29 -0.97 -1.16
N TYR A 147 -11.70 -2.25 -1.12
CA TYR A 147 -11.60 -3.08 0.08
C TYR A 147 -10.16 -3.15 0.60
N THR A 148 -9.19 -3.36 -0.29
CA THR A 148 -7.77 -3.41 0.08
C THR A 148 -7.30 -2.09 0.67
N ALA A 149 -7.53 -0.97 -0.02
CA ALA A 149 -7.06 0.35 0.41
C ALA A 149 -7.76 0.84 1.69
N PHE A 150 -9.08 0.71 1.78
CA PHE A 150 -9.87 1.30 2.87
C PHE A 150 -9.69 0.50 4.16
N SER A 151 -9.56 -0.83 4.08
CA SER A 151 -9.31 -1.68 5.26
C SER A 151 -7.95 -1.49 5.91
N ARG A 152 -7.05 -0.68 5.32
CA ARG A 152 -5.75 -0.35 5.94
C ARG A 152 -5.90 0.58 7.15
N ALA A 153 -6.97 1.37 7.18
CA ALA A 153 -7.31 2.24 8.30
C ALA A 153 -7.83 1.45 9.51
N GLY A 154 -7.26 1.71 10.68
CA GLY A 154 -7.63 1.02 11.92
C GLY A 154 -8.58 1.80 12.82
N ARG A 155 -8.40 3.13 12.91
CA ARG A 155 -9.22 4.04 13.70
C ARG A 155 -9.90 5.10 12.84
N HIS A 156 -9.25 5.54 11.77
CA HIS A 156 -9.76 6.63 10.94
C HIS A 156 -9.37 6.49 9.46
N LEU A 157 -10.33 6.77 8.58
CA LEU A 157 -10.15 6.82 7.14
C LEU A 157 -10.60 8.20 6.64
N SER A 158 -9.70 8.93 5.99
CA SER A 158 -10.06 10.09 5.17
C SER A 158 -9.97 9.70 3.69
N VAL A 159 -10.91 10.17 2.88
CA VAL A 159 -10.90 9.94 1.43
C VAL A 159 -10.86 11.30 0.73
N VAL A 160 -9.81 11.53 -0.05
CA VAL A 160 -9.66 12.69 -0.95
C VAL A 160 -9.93 12.18 -2.35
N HIS A 161 -11.06 12.55 -2.97
CA HIS A 161 -11.40 12.01 -4.27
C HIS A 161 -12.00 13.04 -5.24
N GLY A 162 -11.59 12.92 -6.50
CA GLY A 162 -12.19 13.59 -7.65
C GLY A 162 -12.92 12.63 -8.60
N VAL A 163 -13.12 11.37 -8.18
CA VAL A 163 -13.69 10.31 -9.03
C VAL A 163 -15.23 10.23 -9.00
N GLU A 164 -15.90 11.16 -8.32
CA GLU A 164 -17.37 11.29 -8.26
C GLU A 164 -18.09 9.93 -8.14
N GLN A 165 -19.00 9.62 -9.08
CA GLN A 165 -19.82 8.40 -9.12
C GLN A 165 -19.01 7.12 -9.39
N ALA A 166 -17.75 7.21 -9.82
CA ALA A 166 -16.94 6.02 -10.05
C ALA A 166 -16.60 5.29 -8.74
N LEU A 167 -16.50 5.98 -7.60
CA LEU A 167 -16.27 5.34 -6.31
C LEU A 167 -17.46 4.46 -5.85
N PRO A 168 -18.70 4.99 -5.73
CA PRO A 168 -19.85 4.15 -5.37
C PRO A 168 -20.09 3.04 -6.39
N ARG A 169 -19.93 3.29 -7.70
CA ARG A 169 -20.00 2.24 -8.73
C ARG A 169 -18.93 1.17 -8.57
N ALA A 170 -17.68 1.54 -8.31
CA ALA A 170 -16.62 0.57 -8.09
C ALA A 170 -16.93 -0.36 -6.91
N VAL A 171 -17.53 0.17 -5.85
CA VAL A 171 -17.96 -0.62 -4.68
C VAL A 171 -19.17 -1.49 -5.03
N ALA A 172 -20.20 -0.95 -5.67
CA ALA A 172 -21.46 -1.64 -5.90
C ALA A 172 -21.39 -2.65 -7.06
N GLU A 173 -20.65 -2.36 -8.13
CA GLU A 173 -20.85 -2.99 -9.43
C GLU A 173 -19.60 -3.60 -10.05
N VAL A 174 -18.39 -3.25 -9.59
CA VAL A 174 -17.13 -3.72 -10.21
C VAL A 174 -16.48 -4.81 -9.36
N PRO A 175 -16.82 -6.11 -9.56
CA PRO A 175 -16.22 -7.21 -8.81
C PRO A 175 -14.76 -7.45 -9.20
N ALA A 176 -14.13 -8.42 -8.54
CA ALA A 176 -12.84 -8.94 -8.98
C ALA A 176 -12.97 -9.52 -10.40
N ARG A 177 -11.94 -9.32 -11.23
CA ARG A 177 -11.83 -10.01 -12.52
C ARG A 177 -11.86 -11.53 -12.27
N GLU A 178 -12.69 -12.22 -13.05
CA GLU A 178 -12.71 -13.68 -13.03
C GLU A 178 -11.33 -14.25 -13.33
N ARG A 179 -10.94 -15.26 -12.53
CA ARG A 179 -9.63 -15.90 -12.66
C ARG A 179 -9.78 -17.17 -13.47
N THR A 180 -9.03 -17.27 -14.57
CA THR A 180 -8.88 -18.54 -15.29
C THR A 180 -7.93 -19.45 -14.49
N THR A 181 -8.49 -20.47 -13.83
CA THR A 181 -7.72 -21.44 -13.04
C THR A 181 -8.38 -22.82 -13.09
N ARG A 182 -7.57 -23.89 -13.09
CA ARG A 182 -8.05 -25.28 -12.97
C ARG A 182 -8.17 -25.77 -11.52
N LEU A 183 -7.69 -24.99 -10.56
CA LEU A 183 -7.63 -25.42 -9.17
C LEU A 183 -9.00 -25.90 -8.62
N PRO A 184 -10.13 -25.20 -8.84
CA PRO A 184 -11.43 -25.69 -8.38
C PRO A 184 -11.81 -27.06 -8.97
N LEU A 185 -11.52 -27.28 -10.26
CA LEU A 185 -11.78 -28.55 -10.94
C LEU A 185 -10.92 -29.68 -10.38
N LEU A 186 -9.63 -29.40 -10.14
CA LEU A 186 -8.69 -30.38 -9.58
C LEU A 186 -9.07 -30.76 -8.15
N LEU A 187 -9.47 -29.79 -7.32
CA LEU A 187 -9.92 -30.03 -5.95
C LEU A 187 -11.22 -30.85 -5.93
N ALA A 188 -12.16 -30.56 -6.81
CA ALA A 188 -13.41 -31.33 -6.92
C ALA A 188 -13.15 -32.79 -7.32
N ALA A 189 -12.26 -33.02 -8.29
CA ALA A 189 -11.87 -34.38 -8.69
C ALA A 189 -11.18 -35.15 -7.56
N GLN A 190 -10.25 -34.52 -6.84
CA GLN A 190 -9.58 -35.15 -5.70
C GLN A 190 -10.56 -35.49 -4.57
N ALA A 191 -11.49 -34.58 -4.24
CA ALA A 191 -12.50 -34.83 -3.21
C ALA A 191 -13.40 -36.02 -3.58
N ALA A 192 -13.79 -36.15 -4.86
CA ALA A 192 -14.58 -37.28 -5.33
C ALA A 192 -13.82 -38.61 -5.23
N GLN A 193 -12.53 -38.62 -5.58
CA GLN A 193 -11.67 -39.82 -5.45
C GLN A 193 -11.49 -40.23 -3.98
N ALA A 194 -11.26 -39.28 -3.08
CA ALA A 194 -11.13 -39.54 -1.65
C ALA A 194 -12.43 -40.11 -1.05
N ALA A 195 -13.60 -39.59 -1.45
CA ALA A 195 -14.89 -40.12 -1.01
C ALA A 195 -15.13 -41.55 -1.51
N GLN A 196 -14.72 -41.87 -2.74
CA GLN A 196 -14.82 -43.23 -3.30
C GLN A 196 -13.90 -44.22 -2.57
N ALA A 197 -12.68 -43.82 -2.25
CA ALA A 197 -11.73 -44.64 -1.50
C ALA A 197 -12.26 -44.97 -0.09
N ALA A 198 -12.76 -43.97 0.64
CA ALA A 198 -13.34 -44.17 1.96
C ALA A 198 -14.54 -45.14 1.93
N GLN A 199 -15.43 -45.01 0.94
CA GLN A 199 -16.57 -45.91 0.77
C GLN A 199 -16.17 -47.35 0.40
N SER A 200 -15.04 -47.53 -0.30
CA SER A 200 -14.53 -48.86 -0.62
C SER A 200 -13.88 -49.56 0.58
N GLU A 201 -13.25 -48.81 1.48
CA GLU A 201 -12.69 -49.34 2.73
C GLU A 201 -13.80 -49.74 3.71
N GLU A 202 -14.82 -48.89 3.88
CA GLU A 202 -15.98 -49.18 4.75
C GLU A 202 -16.79 -50.41 4.29
N ARG A 203 -16.85 -50.65 2.97
CA ARG A 203 -17.47 -51.86 2.39
C ARG A 203 -16.59 -53.11 2.48
N ALA A 204 -15.28 -52.96 2.63
CA ALA A 204 -14.37 -54.09 2.78
C ALA A 204 -14.30 -54.58 4.25
N GLU A 205 -14.66 -53.72 5.20
CA GLU A 205 -14.70 -54.05 6.64
C GLU A 205 -16.06 -54.56 7.14
N ALA A 206 -17.12 -54.44 6.34
CA ALA A 206 -18.48 -54.91 6.64
C ALA A 206 -18.76 -56.29 6.03
#